data_AF-A0A932YV50-F1
#
_entry.id   AF-A0A932YV50-F1
#
_cell.length_a   1.000
_cell.length_b   1.000
_cell.length_c   1.000
_cell.angle_alpha   90.00
_cell.angle_beta   90.00
_cell.angle_gamma   90.00
#
_symmetry.space_group_name_H-M   'P 1'
#
loop_
_entity.id
_entity.type
_entity.pdbx_description
1 polymer ?
#
loop_
_entity_poly.entity_id
_entity_poly.type
_entity_poly.pdbx_seq_one_letter_code
_entity_poly.pdbx_strand_id
1 'polypeptide(L)'
;MPCDIGYRSVTKVTIPAPQPQVFTEKAKALDIDADLLEKLGIEDSTFLEWITGNEIDVESLLTEALKRALAKVDGGGLDFTVNAQGMLEAKGSFTSAREKARLSERSSAVSNRWQFEILGIVAELLDYTVTITQKGEELVLEAEEAGKSHPSDYIKITRRGDVSEIVFEHFKSRKALDLATAKFLALAARLGVKLVLGKRAIKQGDPFPGETRDKHGHTESHQHGHGHRHDH
;
A
#
# COMPACT_ATOMS: atom_id res chain seq x y z
N MET A 1 -4.39 -2.27 -20.27
CA MET A 1 -5.38 -1.28 -20.78
C MET A 1 -6.22 -0.83 -19.60
N PRO A 2 -6.57 0.45 -19.44
CA PRO A 2 -7.49 0.85 -18.39
C PRO A 2 -8.88 0.35 -18.76
N CYS A 3 -9.38 -0.63 -18.00
CA CYS A 3 -10.76 -1.07 -18.06
C CYS A 3 -11.48 -0.37 -16.90
N ASP A 4 -12.49 0.45 -17.18
CA ASP A 4 -13.32 1.05 -16.14
C ASP A 4 -14.32 0.00 -15.62
N ILE A 5 -13.84 -1.03 -14.90
CA ILE A 5 -14.67 -2.10 -14.31
C ILE A 5 -14.42 -2.15 -12.79
N GLY A 6 -15.47 -2.34 -11.98
CA GLY A 6 -15.44 -2.40 -10.52
C GLY A 6 -15.29 -1.03 -9.85
N TYR A 7 -14.90 -1.03 -8.59
CA TYR A 7 -14.53 0.20 -7.86
C TYR A 7 -13.02 0.44 -7.93
N ARG A 8 -12.62 1.70 -8.11
CA ARG A 8 -11.23 2.15 -8.19
C ARG A 8 -10.96 3.22 -7.13
N SER A 9 -9.90 3.04 -6.35
CA SER A 9 -9.41 4.08 -5.44
C SER A 9 -7.98 4.45 -5.83
N VAL A 10 -7.75 5.72 -6.14
CA VAL A 10 -6.41 6.27 -6.39
C VAL A 10 -6.05 7.19 -5.24
N THR A 11 -4.91 6.92 -4.60
CA THR A 11 -4.37 7.77 -3.54
C THR A 11 -2.92 8.08 -3.83
N LYS A 12 -2.58 9.38 -3.84
CA LYS A 12 -1.18 9.81 -3.79
C LYS A 12 -0.68 9.58 -2.38
N VAL A 13 0.41 8.84 -2.25
CA VAL A 13 1.05 8.56 -0.97
C VAL A 13 2.51 9.00 -1.02
N THR A 14 3.07 9.37 0.12
CA THR A 14 4.51 9.58 0.22
C THR A 14 5.08 8.42 1.02
N ILE A 15 6.01 7.67 0.41
CA ILE A 15 6.82 6.65 1.08
C ILE A 15 8.19 7.28 1.32
N PRO A 16 8.47 7.81 2.52
CA PRO A 16 9.76 8.43 2.80
C PRO A 16 10.86 7.36 2.72
N ALA A 17 11.96 7.65 2.02
CA ALA A 17 13.12 6.77 2.06
C ALA A 17 13.61 6.64 3.53
N PRO A 18 13.91 5.43 4.02
CA PRO A 18 14.61 5.25 5.28
C PRO A 18 16.00 5.88 5.10
N GLN A 19 16.26 6.99 5.78
CA GLN A 19 17.60 7.57 5.81
C GLN A 19 18.52 6.63 6.61
N PRO A 20 19.76 6.36 6.16
CA PRO A 20 20.74 5.65 6.98
C PRO A 20 20.97 6.44 8.27
N GLN A 21 20.54 5.91 9.42
CA GLN A 21 20.65 6.59 10.70
C GLN A 21 21.93 6.18 11.44
N VAL A 22 22.89 7.11 11.53
CA VAL A 22 23.41 7.48 12.85
C VAL A 22 23.43 9.00 12.91
N PHE A 23 22.27 9.61 13.21
CA PHE A 23 22.11 10.97 13.72
C PHE A 23 20.80 10.97 14.53
N THR A 24 20.89 11.33 15.81
CA THR A 24 19.80 11.18 16.78
C THR A 24 18.75 12.27 16.59
N GLU A 25 17.74 12.01 15.76
CA GLU A 25 16.52 12.82 15.73
C GLU A 25 15.29 11.90 15.75
N LYS A 26 14.45 12.09 16.79
CA LYS A 26 13.27 11.25 17.04
C LYS A 26 12.13 11.68 16.12
N ALA A 27 12.02 11.07 14.95
CA ALA A 27 10.79 11.15 14.16
C ALA A 27 9.70 10.34 14.86
N LYS A 28 8.73 11.01 15.49
CA LYS A 28 7.55 10.36 16.07
C LYS A 28 6.84 9.56 14.98
N ALA A 29 6.54 8.29 15.26
CA ALA A 29 5.55 7.56 14.49
C ALA A 29 4.22 8.32 14.58
N LEU A 30 3.56 8.52 13.43
CA LEU A 30 2.13 8.78 13.46
C LEU A 30 1.48 7.47 13.85
N ASP A 31 0.64 7.52 14.87
CA ASP A 31 -0.14 6.38 15.34
C ASP A 31 -0.96 5.83 14.16
N ILE A 32 -1.10 4.50 14.11
CA ILE A 32 -2.03 3.88 13.17
C ILE A 32 -3.40 4.53 13.39
N ASP A 33 -4.06 4.93 12.30
CA ASP A 33 -5.37 5.58 12.36
C ASP A 33 -6.33 4.69 13.18
N ALA A 34 -6.69 5.16 14.37
CA ALA A 34 -7.54 4.43 15.29
C ALA A 34 -8.90 4.12 14.65
N ASP A 35 -9.39 5.01 13.78
CA ASP A 35 -10.64 4.81 13.04
C ASP A 35 -10.51 3.67 12.02
N LEU A 36 -9.30 3.45 11.48
CA LEU A 36 -9.02 2.36 10.55
C LEU A 36 -8.97 1.01 11.27
N LEU A 37 -8.33 0.96 12.45
CA LEU A 37 -8.30 -0.24 13.29
C LEU A 37 -9.68 -0.59 13.85
N GLU A 38 -10.47 0.42 14.25
CA GLU A 38 -11.83 0.23 14.73
C GLU A 38 -12.75 -0.30 13.63
N LYS A 39 -12.70 0.28 12.42
CA LYS A 39 -13.45 -0.23 11.27
C LYS A 39 -13.05 -1.65 10.89
N LEU A 40 -11.74 -1.95 10.87
CA LEU A 40 -11.26 -3.31 10.65
C LEU A 40 -11.77 -4.28 11.72
N GLY A 41 -11.77 -3.89 12.99
CA GLY A 41 -12.27 -4.74 14.08
C GLY A 41 -13.75 -5.09 13.96
N ILE A 42 -14.56 -4.17 13.40
CA ILE A 42 -15.99 -4.40 13.15
C ILE A 42 -16.20 -5.28 11.92
N GLU A 43 -15.39 -5.13 10.87
CA GLU A 43 -15.58 -5.84 9.60
C GLU A 43 -14.85 -7.18 9.50
N ASP A 44 -13.73 -7.36 10.21
CA ASP A 44 -12.88 -8.56 10.19
C ASP A 44 -12.04 -8.68 11.48
N SER A 45 -12.70 -9.08 12.57
CA SER A 45 -12.07 -9.24 13.89
C SER A 45 -10.95 -10.28 13.89
N THR A 46 -11.07 -11.34 13.10
CA THR A 46 -10.05 -12.40 12.98
C THR A 46 -8.75 -11.85 12.38
N PHE A 47 -8.85 -11.04 11.31
CA PHE A 47 -7.68 -10.38 10.76
C PHE A 47 -7.04 -9.41 11.76
N LEU A 48 -7.85 -8.65 12.50
CA LEU A 48 -7.35 -7.71 13.51
C LEU A 48 -6.62 -8.44 14.65
N GLU A 49 -7.16 -9.55 15.15
CA GLU A 49 -6.50 -10.38 16.16
C GLU A 49 -5.18 -10.95 15.64
N TRP A 50 -5.18 -11.48 14.42
CA TRP A 50 -3.99 -12.01 13.78
C TRP A 50 -2.86 -10.97 13.64
N ILE A 51 -3.20 -9.75 13.16
CA ILE A 51 -2.19 -8.70 12.92
C ILE A 51 -1.70 -8.02 14.21
N THR A 52 -2.57 -7.90 15.22
CA THR A 52 -2.22 -7.30 16.53
C THR A 52 -1.61 -8.31 17.49
N GLY A 53 -1.81 -9.61 17.25
CA GLY A 53 -1.16 -10.69 17.97
C GLY A 53 0.35 -10.81 17.70
N ASN A 54 0.96 -11.79 18.36
CA ASN A 54 2.37 -12.16 18.16
C ASN A 54 2.55 -13.23 17.07
N GLU A 55 1.55 -13.44 16.21
CA GLU A 55 1.54 -14.49 15.19
C GLU A 55 2.31 -14.11 13.92
N ILE A 56 2.52 -12.81 13.68
CA ILE A 56 3.33 -12.30 12.56
C ILE A 56 4.78 -12.15 13.02
N ASP A 57 5.66 -13.00 12.48
CA ASP A 57 7.11 -12.87 12.65
C ASP A 57 7.67 -11.72 11.78
N VAL A 58 7.57 -10.50 12.32
CA VAL A 58 7.99 -9.29 11.64
C VAL A 58 9.49 -9.31 11.30
N GLU A 59 10.34 -9.83 12.18
CA GLU A 59 11.80 -9.84 11.97
C GLU A 59 12.18 -10.68 10.75
N SER A 60 11.62 -11.89 10.66
CA SER A 60 11.83 -12.77 9.51
C SER A 60 11.34 -12.15 8.21
N LEU A 61 10.17 -11.50 8.21
CA LEU A 61 9.61 -10.86 7.02
C LEU A 61 10.46 -9.67 6.56
N LEU A 62 10.93 -8.83 7.47
CA LEU A 62 11.81 -7.69 7.14
C LEU A 62 13.17 -8.16 6.60
N THR A 63 13.70 -9.24 7.16
CA THR A 63 14.96 -9.86 6.71
C THR A 63 14.81 -10.48 5.32
N GLU A 64 13.70 -11.15 5.05
CA GLU A 64 13.40 -11.68 3.71
C GLU A 64 13.22 -10.54 2.70
N ALA A 65 12.54 -9.44 3.06
CA ALA A 65 12.47 -8.26 2.20
C ALA A 65 13.86 -7.71 1.88
N LEU A 66 14.77 -7.66 2.85
CA LEU A 66 16.13 -7.18 2.64
C LEU A 66 16.90 -8.08 1.68
N LYS A 67 16.78 -9.40 1.87
CA LYS A 67 17.39 -10.40 0.99
C LYS A 67 16.89 -10.25 -0.45
N ARG A 68 15.58 -10.08 -0.66
CA ARG A 68 14.99 -9.83 -2.00
C ARG A 68 15.51 -8.53 -2.61
N ALA A 69 15.67 -7.48 -1.81
CA ALA A 69 16.18 -6.20 -2.29
C ALA A 69 17.64 -6.27 -2.73
N LEU A 70 18.51 -6.89 -1.94
CA LEU A 70 19.93 -7.09 -2.25
C LEU A 70 20.15 -8.01 -3.46
N ALA A 71 19.19 -8.91 -3.76
CA ALA A 71 19.23 -9.71 -4.98
C ALA A 71 18.97 -8.90 -6.27
N LYS A 72 18.45 -7.66 -6.15
CA LYS A 72 18.12 -6.79 -7.29
C LYS A 72 18.96 -5.53 -7.35
N VAL A 73 19.46 -5.05 -6.23
CA VAL A 73 20.25 -3.81 -6.12
C VAL A 73 21.58 -4.10 -5.45
N ASP A 74 22.67 -3.75 -6.14
CA ASP A 74 24.01 -3.82 -5.58
C ASP A 74 24.20 -2.77 -4.47
N GLY A 75 24.49 -3.25 -3.27
CA GLY A 75 24.78 -2.45 -2.08
C GLY A 75 26.13 -1.74 -2.11
N GLY A 76 27.00 -2.04 -3.08
CA GLY A 76 28.27 -1.34 -3.27
C GLY A 76 29.30 -1.59 -2.16
N GLY A 77 29.23 -2.76 -1.50
CA GLY A 77 30.12 -3.14 -0.40
C GLY A 77 29.67 -2.66 0.99
N LEU A 78 28.48 -2.05 1.10
CA LEU A 78 27.83 -1.81 2.39
C LEU A 78 27.27 -3.11 2.95
N ASP A 79 27.44 -3.31 4.25
CA ASP A 79 26.80 -4.37 5.02
C ASP A 79 25.43 -3.89 5.50
N PHE A 80 24.36 -4.55 5.04
CA PHE A 80 22.99 -4.19 5.37
C PHE A 80 22.39 -5.20 6.34
N THR A 81 21.75 -4.70 7.40
CA THR A 81 21.08 -5.51 8.41
C THR A 81 19.76 -4.88 8.82
N VAL A 82 18.82 -5.69 9.31
CA VAL A 82 17.62 -5.21 10.01
C VAL A 82 17.90 -5.31 11.51
N ASN A 83 17.77 -4.21 12.24
CA ASN A 83 18.02 -4.21 13.68
C ASN A 83 16.81 -4.66 14.50
N ALA A 84 16.97 -4.75 15.82
CA ALA A 84 15.92 -5.18 16.75
C ALA A 84 14.67 -4.27 16.77
N GLN A 85 14.73 -3.07 16.18
CA GLN A 85 13.60 -2.17 16.03
C GLN A 85 12.93 -2.27 14.66
N GLY A 86 13.36 -3.22 13.81
CA GLY A 86 12.87 -3.38 12.44
C GLY A 86 13.37 -2.29 11.48
N MET A 87 14.47 -1.61 11.81
CA MET A 87 15.05 -0.57 10.96
C MET A 87 16.20 -1.12 10.11
N LEU A 88 16.29 -0.65 8.86
CA LEU A 88 17.40 -0.96 7.97
C LEU A 88 18.64 -0.15 8.37
N GLU A 89 19.73 -0.85 8.67
CA GLU A 89 21.05 -0.29 8.90
C GLU A 89 21.98 -0.61 7.73
N ALA A 90 22.85 0.34 7.39
CA ALA A 90 23.91 0.16 6.39
C ALA A 90 25.25 0.58 6.99
N LYS A 91 26.25 -0.31 6.98
CA LYS A 91 27.59 -0.08 7.52
C LYS A 91 28.64 -0.24 6.43
N GLY A 92 29.67 0.59 6.45
CA GLY A 92 30.77 0.50 5.51
C GLY A 92 31.85 1.55 5.76
N SER A 93 32.94 1.47 5.01
CA SER A 93 34.05 2.42 5.08
C SER A 93 34.18 3.19 3.77
N PHE A 94 34.72 4.41 3.85
CA PHE A 94 35.06 5.23 2.69
C PHE A 94 36.37 5.97 2.94
N THR A 95 37.10 6.25 1.87
CA THR A 95 38.40 6.93 1.90
C THR A 95 38.34 8.34 1.30
N SER A 96 37.23 8.69 0.62
CA SER A 96 37.05 9.99 -0.01
C SER A 96 35.60 10.46 0.02
N ALA A 97 35.39 11.78 -0.12
CA ALA A 97 34.04 12.36 -0.21
C ALA A 97 33.26 11.83 -1.43
N ARG A 98 33.95 11.59 -2.55
CA ARG A 98 33.34 11.02 -3.77
C ARG A 98 32.82 9.60 -3.53
N GLU A 99 33.59 8.79 -2.82
CA GLU A 99 33.18 7.43 -2.45
C GLU A 99 31.99 7.45 -1.47
N LYS A 100 32.01 8.35 -0.47
CA LYS A 100 30.88 8.55 0.44
C LYS A 100 29.58 8.89 -0.31
N ALA A 101 29.63 9.81 -1.28
CA ALA A 101 28.46 10.17 -2.08
C ALA A 101 27.92 8.96 -2.85
N ARG A 102 28.80 8.19 -3.51
CA ARG A 102 28.42 6.97 -4.23
C ARG A 102 27.78 5.92 -3.31
N LEU A 103 28.35 5.68 -2.13
CA LEU A 103 27.78 4.74 -1.16
C LEU A 103 26.42 5.22 -0.62
N SER A 104 26.24 6.53 -0.45
CA SER A 104 24.95 7.11 -0.06
C SER A 104 23.86 6.89 -1.11
N GLU A 105 24.19 7.03 -2.40
CA GLU A 105 23.27 6.72 -3.51
C GLU A 105 22.91 5.23 -3.53
N ARG A 106 23.89 4.34 -3.36
CA ARG A 106 23.67 2.89 -3.28
C ARG A 106 22.81 2.50 -2.09
N SER A 107 23.10 3.07 -0.92
CA SER A 107 22.28 2.88 0.28
C SER A 107 20.84 3.31 0.05
N SER A 108 20.62 4.47 -0.56
CA SER A 108 19.28 4.95 -0.90
C SER A 108 18.56 4.03 -1.88
N ALA A 109 19.26 3.49 -2.88
CA ALA A 109 18.69 2.55 -3.84
C ALA A 109 18.25 1.22 -3.19
N VAL A 110 19.09 0.64 -2.33
CA VAL A 110 18.75 -0.58 -1.55
C VAL A 110 17.57 -0.29 -0.63
N SER A 111 17.61 0.83 0.07
CA SER A 111 16.56 1.26 1.01
C SER A 111 15.20 1.41 0.31
N ASN A 112 15.18 2.05 -0.87
CA ASN A 112 13.97 2.18 -1.69
C ASN A 112 13.45 0.83 -2.19
N ARG A 113 14.35 -0.06 -2.65
CA ARG A 113 13.96 -1.40 -3.09
C ARG A 113 13.40 -2.21 -1.93
N TRP A 114 14.05 -2.17 -0.77
CA TRP A 114 13.64 -2.86 0.46
C TRP A 114 12.22 -2.48 0.87
N GLN A 115 11.86 -1.19 0.86
CA GLN A 115 10.49 -0.76 1.14
C GLN A 115 9.46 -1.37 0.18
N PHE A 116 9.79 -1.47 -1.11
CA PHE A 116 8.91 -2.09 -2.09
C PHE A 116 8.79 -3.60 -1.89
N GLU A 117 9.87 -4.28 -1.49
CA GLU A 117 9.81 -5.69 -1.14
C GLU A 117 8.95 -5.92 0.11
N ILE A 118 8.98 -5.03 1.11
CA ILE A 118 8.06 -5.08 2.26
C ILE A 118 6.61 -4.96 1.77
N LEU A 119 6.31 -3.99 0.90
CA LEU A 119 4.95 -3.85 0.32
C LEU A 119 4.55 -5.07 -0.51
N GLY A 120 5.52 -5.74 -1.15
CA GLY A 120 5.31 -7.02 -1.83
C GLY A 120 4.91 -8.10 -0.86
N ILE A 121 5.63 -8.26 0.25
CA ILE A 121 5.28 -9.19 1.31
C ILE A 121 3.90 -8.89 1.90
N VAL A 122 3.54 -7.61 2.11
CA VAL A 122 2.19 -7.22 2.54
C VAL A 122 1.12 -7.76 1.59
N ALA A 123 1.32 -7.62 0.28
CA ALA A 123 0.39 -8.12 -0.71
C ALA A 123 0.37 -9.67 -0.75
N GLU A 124 1.53 -10.33 -0.63
CA GLU A 124 1.62 -11.80 -0.55
C GLU A 124 0.88 -12.35 0.68
N LEU A 125 0.98 -11.69 1.83
CA LEU A 125 0.24 -12.05 3.05
C LEU A 125 -1.28 -11.88 2.93
N LEU A 126 -1.74 -11.13 1.92
CA LEU A 126 -3.15 -10.96 1.58
C LEU A 126 -3.56 -11.82 0.37
N ASP A 127 -2.77 -12.86 0.07
CA ASP A 127 -3.01 -13.83 -1.02
C ASP A 127 -2.97 -13.23 -2.43
N TYR A 128 -2.19 -12.16 -2.63
CA TYR A 128 -1.90 -11.63 -3.96
C TYR A 128 -0.60 -12.22 -4.53
N THR A 129 -0.59 -12.48 -5.83
CA THR A 129 0.63 -12.73 -6.61
C THR A 129 1.28 -11.41 -6.96
N VAL A 130 2.56 -11.24 -6.60
CA VAL A 130 3.26 -9.95 -6.71
C VAL A 130 4.33 -9.97 -7.79
N THR A 131 4.37 -8.91 -8.59
CA THR A 131 5.46 -8.60 -9.52
C THR A 131 5.99 -7.20 -9.24
N ILE A 132 7.31 -7.07 -9.06
CA ILE A 132 7.97 -5.77 -8.87
C ILE A 132 8.92 -5.50 -10.04
N THR A 133 8.63 -4.45 -10.81
CA THR A 133 9.46 -4.00 -11.94
C THR A 133 10.09 -2.64 -11.68
N GLN A 134 11.28 -2.42 -12.22
CA GLN A 134 11.99 -1.14 -12.14
C GLN A 134 12.39 -0.69 -13.55
N LYS A 135 12.03 0.53 -13.93
CA LYS A 135 12.39 1.16 -15.20
C LYS A 135 12.97 2.54 -14.94
N GLY A 136 14.30 2.65 -14.98
CA GLY A 136 15.00 3.87 -14.57
C GLY A 136 14.72 4.19 -13.10
N GLU A 137 14.17 5.36 -12.85
CA GLU A 137 13.79 5.81 -11.50
C GLU A 137 12.37 5.39 -11.08
N GLU A 138 11.60 4.81 -12.00
CA GLU A 138 10.25 4.34 -11.71
C GLU A 138 10.29 2.91 -11.16
N LEU A 139 9.63 2.71 -10.03
CA LEU A 139 9.45 1.42 -9.38
C LEU A 139 7.96 1.11 -9.32
N VAL A 140 7.58 -0.07 -9.81
CA VAL A 140 6.18 -0.48 -9.91
C VAL A 140 6.03 -1.84 -9.24
N LEU A 141 5.09 -1.94 -8.31
CA LEU A 141 4.59 -3.19 -7.74
C LEU A 141 3.18 -3.40 -8.28
N GLU A 142 2.94 -4.58 -8.84
CA GLU A 142 1.65 -5.02 -9.33
C GLU A 142 1.30 -6.31 -8.58
N ALA A 143 0.15 -6.34 -7.95
CA ALA A 143 -0.33 -7.44 -7.13
C ALA A 143 -1.74 -7.84 -7.59
N GLU A 144 -1.87 -9.06 -8.07
CA GLU A 144 -3.10 -9.63 -8.61
C GLU A 144 -3.59 -10.77 -7.73
N GLU A 145 -4.90 -10.87 -7.48
CA GLU A 145 -5.46 -11.94 -6.68
C GLU A 145 -5.06 -13.33 -7.20
N ALA A 146 -4.50 -14.17 -6.33
CA ALA A 146 -3.98 -15.46 -6.73
C ALA A 146 -5.09 -16.40 -7.25
N GLY A 147 -4.84 -17.07 -8.37
CA GLY A 147 -5.69 -18.16 -8.87
C GLY A 147 -7.03 -17.74 -9.49
N LYS A 148 -7.31 -16.45 -9.68
CA LYS A 148 -8.52 -15.97 -10.38
C LYS A 148 -8.25 -15.56 -11.82
N SER A 149 -9.25 -15.77 -12.67
CA SER A 149 -9.29 -15.21 -14.03
C SER A 149 -9.95 -13.83 -14.00
N HIS A 150 -9.48 -12.92 -14.84
CA HIS A 150 -9.93 -11.52 -14.82
C HIS A 150 -11.45 -11.35 -15.01
N PRO A 151 -12.05 -10.32 -14.37
CA PRO A 151 -11.41 -9.32 -13.52
C PRO A 151 -11.09 -9.87 -12.12
N SER A 152 -9.93 -9.51 -11.58
CA SER A 152 -9.41 -9.93 -10.29
C SER A 152 -8.98 -8.70 -9.50
N ASP A 153 -9.10 -8.76 -8.17
CA ASP A 153 -8.66 -7.66 -7.30
C ASP A 153 -7.21 -7.32 -7.62
N TYR A 154 -6.93 -6.03 -7.78
CA TYR A 154 -5.65 -5.55 -8.26
C TYR A 154 -5.14 -4.40 -7.40
N ILE A 155 -3.88 -4.50 -6.97
CA ILE A 155 -3.18 -3.46 -6.23
C ILE A 155 -1.96 -3.05 -7.05
N LYS A 156 -1.84 -1.75 -7.33
CA LYS A 156 -0.68 -1.19 -8.01
C LYS A 156 -0.06 -0.08 -7.17
N ILE A 157 1.24 -0.19 -6.97
CA ILE A 157 2.03 0.83 -6.28
C ILE A 157 3.08 1.32 -7.25
N THR A 158 3.04 2.60 -7.59
CA THR A 158 4.02 3.24 -8.46
C THR A 158 4.77 4.29 -7.67
N ARG A 159 6.10 4.28 -7.74
CA ARG A 159 6.94 5.35 -7.18
C ARG A 159 7.73 6.01 -8.30
N ARG A 160 7.69 7.33 -8.34
CA ARG A 160 8.47 8.18 -9.24
C ARG A 160 9.01 9.38 -8.45
N GLY A 161 10.31 9.37 -8.18
CA GLY A 161 10.94 10.33 -7.26
C GLY A 161 10.32 10.25 -5.86
N ASP A 162 9.86 11.39 -5.35
CA ASP A 162 9.23 11.51 -4.02
C ASP A 162 7.71 11.26 -4.02
N VAL A 163 7.12 11.05 -5.20
CA VAL A 163 5.69 10.77 -5.35
C VAL A 163 5.50 9.27 -5.46
N SER A 164 4.67 8.72 -4.59
CA SER A 164 4.15 7.36 -4.74
C SER A 164 2.64 7.42 -4.95
N GLU A 165 2.11 6.47 -5.71
CA GLU A 165 0.68 6.32 -5.97
C GLU A 165 0.31 4.88 -5.65
N ILE A 166 -0.74 4.69 -4.85
CA ILE A 166 -1.34 3.38 -4.61
C ILE A 166 -2.72 3.39 -5.25
N VAL A 167 -2.96 2.39 -6.07
CA VAL A 167 -4.19 2.18 -6.80
C VAL A 167 -4.74 0.81 -6.45
N PHE A 168 -6.00 0.79 -6.03
CA PHE A 168 -6.78 -0.43 -5.79
C PHE A 168 -7.88 -0.48 -6.85
N GLU A 169 -7.95 -1.55 -7.62
CA GLU A 169 -8.83 -1.71 -8.79
C GLU A 169 -9.53 -3.07 -8.79
N HIS A 170 -10.63 -3.13 -9.55
CA HIS A 170 -11.40 -4.35 -9.80
C HIS A 170 -11.98 -5.01 -8.54
N PHE A 171 -12.32 -4.24 -7.51
CA PHE A 171 -13.06 -4.77 -6.37
C PHE A 171 -14.56 -4.83 -6.67
N LYS A 172 -15.19 -5.96 -6.34
CA LYS A 172 -16.62 -6.23 -6.60
C LYS A 172 -17.59 -5.27 -5.91
N SER A 173 -17.17 -4.69 -4.78
CA SER A 173 -17.98 -3.70 -4.06
C SER A 173 -17.10 -2.66 -3.39
N ARG A 174 -17.71 -1.50 -3.06
CA ARG A 174 -17.06 -0.47 -2.25
C ARG A 174 -16.62 -1.00 -0.89
N LYS A 175 -17.42 -1.86 -0.27
CA LYS A 175 -17.09 -2.48 1.02
C LYS A 175 -15.85 -3.38 0.90
N ALA A 176 -15.76 -4.21 -0.14
CA ALA A 176 -14.59 -5.04 -0.39
C ALA A 176 -13.32 -4.20 -0.63
N LEU A 177 -13.45 -3.12 -1.40
CA LEU A 177 -12.37 -2.16 -1.64
C LEU A 177 -11.89 -1.50 -0.34
N ASP A 178 -12.81 -1.02 0.49
CA ASP A 178 -12.48 -0.35 1.76
C ASP A 178 -11.82 -1.31 2.75
N LEU A 179 -12.32 -2.55 2.84
CA LEU A 179 -11.72 -3.60 3.67
C LEU A 179 -10.31 -3.98 3.19
N ALA A 180 -10.12 -4.23 1.90
CA ALA A 180 -8.81 -4.57 1.34
C ALA A 180 -7.80 -3.43 1.52
N THR A 181 -8.23 -2.18 1.30
CA THR A 181 -7.41 -0.99 1.56
C THR A 181 -6.98 -0.96 3.03
N ALA A 182 -7.91 -1.17 3.95
CA ALA A 182 -7.61 -1.11 5.38
C ALA A 182 -6.66 -2.24 5.81
N LYS A 183 -6.87 -3.47 5.36
CA LYS A 183 -5.97 -4.61 5.63
C LYS A 183 -4.54 -4.35 5.14
N PHE A 184 -4.42 -3.84 3.91
CA PHE A 184 -3.13 -3.50 3.31
C PHE A 184 -2.38 -2.45 4.14
N LEU A 185 -3.08 -1.38 4.55
CA LEU A 185 -2.48 -0.30 5.33
C LEU A 185 -2.09 -0.75 6.73
N ALA A 186 -2.91 -1.56 7.39
CA ALA A 186 -2.61 -2.10 8.70
C ALA A 186 -1.35 -2.99 8.67
N LEU A 187 -1.23 -3.88 7.67
CA LEU A 187 -0.04 -4.73 7.49
C LEU A 187 1.21 -3.92 7.14
N ALA A 188 1.10 -2.96 6.23
CA ALA A 188 2.22 -2.07 5.91
C ALA A 188 2.73 -1.35 7.16
N ALA A 189 1.82 -0.82 7.99
CA ALA A 189 2.18 -0.18 9.24
C ALA A 189 2.81 -1.17 10.24
N ARG A 190 2.26 -2.39 10.36
CA ARG A 190 2.81 -3.45 11.23
C ARG A 190 4.24 -3.84 10.86
N LEU A 191 4.56 -3.82 9.56
CA LEU A 191 5.91 -4.06 9.02
C LEU A 191 6.76 -2.78 8.92
N GLY A 192 6.36 -1.69 9.57
CA GLY A 192 7.19 -0.48 9.69
C GLY A 192 7.22 0.43 8.44
N VAL A 193 6.44 0.12 7.40
CA VAL A 193 6.27 1.00 6.24
C VAL A 193 5.14 1.99 6.52
N LYS A 194 5.54 3.24 6.74
CA LYS A 194 4.59 4.34 6.97
C LYS A 194 4.09 4.87 5.63
N LEU A 195 2.82 4.61 5.33
CA LEU A 195 2.12 5.15 4.17
C LEU A 195 1.32 6.39 4.61
N VAL A 196 1.76 7.57 4.19
CA VAL A 196 0.97 8.80 4.41
C VAL A 196 -0.01 8.93 3.26
N LEU A 197 -1.30 8.73 3.54
CA LEU A 197 -2.35 8.90 2.56
C LEU A 197 -2.59 10.38 2.27
N GLY A 198 -2.42 10.78 1.01
CA GLY A 198 -2.90 12.06 0.51
C GLY A 198 -4.42 12.03 0.26
N LYS A 199 -4.95 13.06 -0.40
CA LYS A 199 -6.37 13.12 -0.77
C LYS A 199 -6.74 11.90 -1.64
N ARG A 200 -7.67 11.08 -1.13
CA ARG A 200 -8.22 9.90 -1.80
C ARG A 200 -9.26 10.33 -2.84
N ALA A 201 -9.12 9.86 -4.08
CA ALA A 201 -10.16 9.97 -5.08
C ALA A 201 -10.68 8.56 -5.40
N ILE A 202 -11.90 8.25 -4.93
CA ILE A 202 -12.59 7.01 -5.27
C ILE A 202 -13.44 7.27 -6.51
N LYS A 203 -13.24 6.48 -7.57
CA LYS A 203 -14.06 6.48 -8.77
C LYS A 203 -14.74 5.13 -8.93
N GLN A 204 -16.03 5.14 -9.27
CA GLN A 204 -16.78 3.93 -9.58
C GLN A 204 -16.73 3.68 -11.10
N GLY A 205 -16.33 2.48 -11.51
CA GLY A 205 -16.38 2.00 -12.89
C GLY A 205 -17.68 1.25 -13.21
N ASP A 206 -17.69 0.51 -14.31
CA ASP A 206 -18.77 -0.39 -14.71
C ASP A 206 -18.81 -1.64 -13.82
N PRO A 207 -19.99 -2.20 -13.51
CA PRO A 207 -20.10 -3.40 -12.68
C PRO A 207 -19.36 -4.61 -13.29
N PHE A 208 -19.03 -5.59 -12.45
CA PHE A 208 -18.48 -6.85 -12.92
C PHE A 208 -19.41 -7.55 -13.92
N PRO A 209 -18.89 -8.30 -14.92
CA PRO A 209 -19.72 -9.09 -15.81
C PRO A 209 -20.63 -10.05 -15.01
N GLY A 210 -21.94 -9.85 -15.10
CA GLY A 210 -22.95 -10.64 -14.37
C GLY A 210 -23.54 -9.98 -13.12
N GLU A 211 -23.03 -8.83 -12.69
CA GLU A 211 -23.63 -8.02 -11.61
C GLU A 211 -24.47 -6.87 -12.19
N THR A 212 -25.71 -6.74 -11.75
CA THR A 212 -26.54 -5.57 -12.09
C THR A 212 -26.14 -4.41 -11.19
N ARG A 213 -26.04 -3.19 -11.74
CA ARG A 213 -25.92 -1.97 -10.93
C ARG A 213 -27.12 -1.91 -9.98
N ASP A 214 -26.91 -2.19 -8.70
CA ASP A 214 -27.90 -1.84 -7.69
C ASP A 214 -28.11 -0.34 -7.75
N LYS A 215 -29.26 0.06 -8.32
CA LYS A 215 -29.75 1.42 -8.30
C LYS A 215 -30.10 1.75 -6.85
N HIS A 216 -29.13 2.16 -6.04
CA HIS A 216 -29.42 2.94 -4.85
C HIS A 216 -29.92 4.32 -5.28
N GLY A 217 -31.18 4.36 -5.71
CA GLY A 217 -31.94 5.59 -5.90
C GLY A 217 -32.28 6.18 -4.55
N HIS A 218 -31.34 6.90 -3.94
CA HIS A 218 -31.72 7.99 -3.06
C HIS A 218 -32.36 9.07 -3.93
N THR A 219 -33.69 9.08 -3.95
CA THR A 219 -34.45 10.29 -4.30
C THR A 219 -35.27 10.67 -3.08
N GLU A 220 -34.62 11.37 -2.15
CA GLU A 220 -35.30 12.47 -1.48
C GLU A 220 -35.52 13.55 -2.53
N SER A 221 -36.77 13.79 -2.91
CA SER A 221 -37.17 15.04 -3.53
C SER A 221 -38.56 15.42 -3.03
N HIS A 222 -38.55 16.37 -2.11
CA HIS A 222 -39.52 17.40 -1.77
C HIS A 222 -40.89 17.42 -2.50
N GLN A 223 -41.91 17.63 -1.66
CA GLN A 223 -43.14 18.40 -1.87
C GLN A 223 -43.28 19.11 -3.22
N HIS A 224 -44.43 18.91 -3.87
CA HIS A 224 -45.30 20.03 -4.28
C HIS A 224 -46.75 19.54 -4.30
N GLY A 225 -47.59 20.16 -3.47
CA GLY A 225 -49.03 20.10 -3.63
C GLY A 225 -49.46 20.96 -4.81
N HIS A 226 -50.50 20.52 -5.51
CA HIS A 226 -51.47 21.40 -6.14
C HIS A 226 -52.78 20.63 -6.27
N GLY A 227 -53.79 21.06 -5.52
CA GLY A 227 -55.17 20.73 -5.83
C GLY A 227 -55.62 21.49 -7.07
N HIS A 228 -56.53 20.89 -7.84
CA HIS A 228 -57.61 21.62 -8.50
C HIS A 228 -58.80 20.67 -8.71
N ARG A 229 -59.93 21.04 -8.10
CA ARG A 229 -61.29 20.70 -8.53
C ARG A 229 -61.55 21.26 -9.94
N HIS A 230 -62.37 20.55 -10.71
CA HIS A 230 -63.52 21.05 -11.51
C HIS A 230 -64.15 19.79 -12.16
N ASP A 231 -65.32 19.32 -11.70
CA ASP A 231 -66.67 19.62 -12.23
C ASP A 231 -66.75 19.60 -13.76
N HIS A 232 -67.30 18.51 -14.33
CA HIS A 232 -68.57 18.48 -15.06
C HIS A 232 -68.99 17.03 -15.38
#